data_AF-A0A0C9Y7E3-F1
#
_entry.id   AF-A0A0C9Y7E3-F1
#
_cell.length_a   1.000
_cell.length_b   1.000
_cell.length_c   1.000
_cell.angle_alpha   90.00
_cell.angle_beta   90.00
_cell.angle_gamma   90.00
#
_symmetry.space_group_name_H-M   'P 1'
#
loop_
_entity.id
_entity.type
_entity.pdbx_description
1 polymer ?
#
loop_
_entity_poly.entity_id
_entity_poly.type
_entity_poly.pdbx_seq_one_letter_code
_entity_poly.pdbx_strand_id
1 'polypeptide(L)'
;SVQDPLVHHGHHFGCVVHAFCNIQTLLTNGMTLMVEVEERGPETLTREERKEYSVFWELLKIILNLEDCIMSSSEQDMIAMAELIQKGASAARPDDTKSMKAAIIDWITPKGQALIPHIPRNAEMGRGFHHECTGALLCPAGYEWANSETKAKLRSGRLQVAG
;
A
#
# COMPACT_ATOMS: atom_id res chain seq x y z
N SER A 1 -15.05 9.88 -18.04
CA SER A 1 -14.02 9.08 -18.71
C SER A 1 -13.94 7.76 -17.99
N VAL A 2 -14.20 6.63 -18.67
CA VAL A 2 -14.05 5.31 -18.07
C VAL A 2 -12.55 5.04 -17.98
N GLN A 3 -12.05 4.82 -16.76
CA GLN A 3 -10.64 4.52 -16.54
C GLN A 3 -10.31 3.13 -17.10
N ASP A 4 -9.14 2.99 -17.72
CA ASP A 4 -8.70 1.73 -18.32
C ASP A 4 -8.73 0.58 -17.27
N PRO A 5 -9.31 -0.59 -17.59
CA PRO A 5 -9.40 -1.71 -16.66
C PRO A 5 -8.06 -2.15 -16.06
N LEU A 6 -6.96 -2.09 -16.81
CA LEU A 6 -5.63 -2.46 -16.31
C LEU A 6 -5.18 -1.56 -15.16
N VAL A 7 -5.59 -0.29 -15.17
CA VAL A 7 -5.30 0.63 -14.06
C VAL A 7 -6.09 0.24 -12.81
N HIS A 8 -7.34 -0.22 -12.97
CA HIS A 8 -8.13 -0.72 -11.85
C HIS A 8 -7.56 -2.03 -11.28
N HIS A 9 -7.17 -2.96 -12.14
CA HIS A 9 -6.53 -4.20 -11.72
C HIS A 9 -5.18 -3.97 -11.05
N GLY A 10 -4.36 -3.07 -11.60
CA GLY A 10 -3.10 -2.65 -10.99
C GLY A 10 -3.32 -2.05 -9.60
N HIS A 11 -4.36 -1.25 -9.42
CA HIS A 11 -4.73 -0.72 -8.10
C HIS A 11 -5.04 -1.85 -7.11
N HIS A 12 -5.90 -2.79 -7.50
CA HIS A 12 -6.20 -3.96 -6.66
C HIS A 12 -4.95 -4.76 -6.31
N PHE A 13 -4.09 -5.06 -7.29
CA PHE A 13 -2.81 -5.74 -7.08
C PHE A 13 -1.90 -4.99 -6.10
N GLY A 14 -1.79 -3.67 -6.23
CA GLY A 14 -1.00 -2.83 -5.31
C GLY A 14 -1.55 -2.83 -3.88
N CYS A 15 -2.87 -2.91 -3.70
CA CYS A 15 -3.51 -2.98 -2.39
C CYS A 15 -3.27 -4.34 -1.70
N VAL A 16 -3.43 -5.45 -2.42
CA VAL A 16 -3.56 -6.78 -1.79
C VAL A 16 -2.38 -7.72 -1.99
N VAL A 17 -1.53 -7.47 -2.99
CA VAL A 17 -0.41 -8.36 -3.33
C VAL A 17 0.94 -7.71 -3.04
N HIS A 18 1.28 -6.62 -3.73
CA HIS A 18 2.62 -6.03 -3.63
C HIS A 18 2.65 -4.52 -3.90
N ALA A 19 2.62 -3.71 -2.83
CA ALA A 19 2.51 -2.26 -2.88
C ALA A 19 3.67 -1.49 -3.54
N PHE A 20 4.87 -2.09 -3.64
CA PHE A 20 6.07 -1.46 -4.20
C PHE A 20 6.66 -2.23 -5.39
N CYS A 21 5.80 -2.90 -6.16
CA CYS A 21 6.27 -3.72 -7.27
C CYS A 21 6.67 -2.85 -8.47
N ASN A 22 7.77 -3.19 -9.12
CA ASN A 22 8.06 -2.74 -10.48
C ASN A 22 7.40 -3.72 -11.45
N ILE A 23 6.27 -3.33 -12.03
CA ILE A 23 5.45 -4.22 -12.85
C ILE A 23 6.18 -4.66 -14.10
N GLN A 24 6.92 -3.76 -14.77
CA GLN A 24 7.65 -4.14 -15.98
C GLN A 24 8.68 -5.23 -15.69
N THR A 25 9.49 -5.04 -14.63
CA THR A 25 10.45 -6.05 -14.19
C THR A 25 9.76 -7.36 -13.80
N LEU A 26 8.66 -7.27 -13.05
CA LEU A 26 7.88 -8.45 -12.65
C LEU A 26 7.38 -9.25 -13.85
N LEU A 27 6.88 -8.57 -14.89
CA LEU A 27 6.41 -9.26 -16.10
C LEU A 27 7.56 -9.90 -16.87
N THR A 28 8.67 -9.17 -17.08
CA THR A 28 9.84 -9.71 -17.81
C THR A 28 10.44 -10.92 -17.10
N ASN A 29 10.68 -10.81 -15.80
CA ASN A 29 11.24 -11.89 -14.99
C ASN A 29 10.23 -13.05 -14.86
N GLY A 30 8.95 -12.73 -14.63
CA GLY A 30 7.88 -13.70 -14.50
C GLY A 30 7.72 -14.60 -15.72
N MET A 31 7.77 -14.02 -16.93
CA MET A 31 7.73 -14.79 -18.18
C MET A 31 8.95 -15.70 -18.34
N THR A 32 10.15 -15.20 -17.99
CA THR A 32 11.39 -15.99 -18.04
C THR A 32 11.32 -17.17 -17.07
N LEU A 33 10.88 -16.92 -15.83
CA LEU A 33 10.71 -17.92 -14.79
C LEU A 33 9.62 -18.94 -15.14
N MET A 34 8.56 -18.52 -15.83
CA MET A 34 7.50 -19.43 -16.27
C MET A 34 8.02 -20.48 -17.25
N VAL A 35 8.84 -20.07 -18.22
CA VAL A 35 9.52 -21.00 -19.15
C VAL A 35 10.47 -21.92 -18.40
N GLU A 36 11.26 -21.39 -17.46
CA GLU A 36 12.18 -22.21 -16.67
C GLU A 36 11.45 -23.27 -15.84
N VAL A 37 10.33 -22.89 -15.20
CA VAL A 37 9.49 -23.80 -14.42
C VAL A 37 8.88 -24.89 -15.31
N GLU A 38 8.45 -24.55 -16.52
CA GLU A 38 7.90 -25.51 -17.47
C GLU A 38 8.96 -26.51 -17.98
N GLU A 39 10.18 -26.03 -18.28
CA GLU A 39 11.25 -26.87 -18.83
C GLU A 39 11.98 -27.71 -17.77
N ARG A 40 12.21 -27.14 -16.58
CA ARG A 40 13.14 -27.70 -15.57
C ARG A 40 12.49 -28.01 -14.23
N GLY A 41 11.25 -27.57 -14.04
CA GLY A 41 10.51 -27.70 -12.80
C GLY A 41 10.82 -26.61 -11.77
N PRO A 42 9.92 -26.38 -10.81
CA PRO A 42 10.03 -25.26 -9.85
C PRO A 42 11.15 -25.41 -8.81
N GLU A 43 11.81 -26.58 -8.74
CA GLU A 43 12.86 -26.85 -7.76
C GLU A 43 14.19 -26.14 -8.09
N THR A 44 14.39 -25.71 -9.34
CA THR A 44 15.59 -24.96 -9.74
C THR A 44 15.58 -23.54 -9.21
N LEU A 45 14.40 -23.00 -8.91
CA LEU A 45 14.24 -21.62 -8.47
C LEU A 45 14.85 -21.39 -7.10
N THR A 46 15.61 -20.31 -6.97
CA THR A 46 16.04 -19.75 -5.69
C THR A 46 14.85 -19.28 -4.86
N ARG A 47 15.08 -19.01 -3.58
CA ARG A 47 14.00 -18.52 -2.69
C ARG A 47 13.45 -17.17 -3.15
N GLU A 48 14.31 -16.32 -3.69
CA GLU A 48 13.96 -15.00 -4.19
C GLU A 48 13.11 -15.12 -5.47
N GLU A 49 13.54 -15.95 -6.43
CA GLU A 49 12.78 -16.21 -7.66
C GLU A 49 11.42 -16.84 -7.38
N ARG A 50 11.32 -17.78 -6.40
CA ARG A 50 10.02 -18.35 -6.01
C ARG A 50 9.05 -17.29 -5.49
N LYS A 51 9.54 -16.32 -4.72
CA LYS A 51 8.70 -15.21 -4.23
C LYS A 51 8.27 -14.31 -5.37
N GLU A 52 9.19 -13.94 -6.26
CA GLU A 52 8.89 -13.10 -7.42
C GLU A 52 7.89 -13.79 -8.36
N TYR A 53 8.13 -15.07 -8.66
CA TYR A 53 7.23 -15.90 -9.46
C TYR A 53 5.85 -16.04 -8.82
N SER A 54 5.78 -16.18 -7.49
CA SER A 54 4.50 -16.19 -6.77
C SER A 54 3.76 -14.85 -6.91
N VAL A 55 4.45 -13.72 -6.85
CA VAL A 55 3.84 -12.39 -7.04
C VAL A 55 3.37 -12.21 -8.49
N PHE A 56 4.15 -12.66 -9.46
CA PHE A 56 3.77 -12.68 -10.87
C PHE A 56 2.51 -13.53 -11.10
N TRP A 57 2.44 -14.71 -10.49
CA TRP A 57 1.29 -15.58 -10.60
C TRP A 57 0.01 -14.97 -10.01
N GLU A 58 0.11 -14.25 -8.89
CA GLU A 58 -1.03 -13.50 -8.35
C GLU A 58 -1.48 -12.37 -9.29
N LEU A 59 -0.57 -11.71 -10.02
CA LEU A 59 -0.93 -10.72 -11.03
C LEU A 59 -1.74 -11.36 -12.18
N LEU A 60 -1.32 -12.53 -12.67
CA LEU A 60 -2.04 -13.27 -13.71
C LEU A 60 -3.45 -13.70 -13.25
N LYS A 61 -3.63 -14.05 -11.97
CA LYS A 61 -4.97 -14.35 -11.42
C LYS A 61 -5.89 -13.14 -11.37
N ILE A 62 -5.34 -11.95 -11.11
CA ILE A 62 -6.11 -10.70 -11.03
C ILE A 62 -6.50 -10.21 -12.43
N ILE A 63 -5.61 -10.35 -13.41
CA ILE A 63 -5.81 -9.91 -14.78
C ILE A 63 -5.95 -11.12 -15.68
N LEU A 64 -7.20 -11.53 -15.91
CA LEU A 64 -7.51 -12.67 -16.76
C LEU A 64 -6.91 -12.48 -18.16
N ASN A 65 -6.33 -13.55 -18.71
CA ASN A 65 -5.68 -13.60 -20.02
C ASN A 65 -4.46 -12.67 -20.18
N LEU A 66 -3.89 -12.15 -19.08
CA LEU A 66 -2.69 -11.31 -19.16
C LEU A 66 -1.51 -12.05 -19.79
N GLU A 67 -1.36 -13.34 -19.51
CA GLU A 67 -0.33 -14.19 -20.09
C GLU A 67 -0.44 -14.25 -21.62
N ASP A 68 -1.62 -14.64 -22.14
CA ASP A 68 -1.90 -14.68 -23.58
C ASP A 68 -1.68 -13.32 -24.24
N CYS A 69 -2.12 -12.25 -23.57
CA CYS A 69 -1.90 -10.88 -24.02
C CYS A 69 -0.40 -10.57 -24.13
N ILE A 70 0.40 -10.86 -23.10
CA ILE A 70 1.85 -10.59 -23.12
C ILE A 70 2.54 -11.42 -24.21
N MET A 71 2.20 -12.70 -24.35
CA MET A 71 2.81 -13.58 -25.36
C MET A 71 2.48 -13.18 -26.80
N SER A 72 1.30 -12.60 -27.04
CA SER A 72 0.84 -12.18 -28.37
C SER A 72 1.14 -10.72 -28.70
N SER A 73 1.63 -9.94 -27.74
CA SER A 73 1.90 -8.50 -27.86
C SER A 73 3.30 -8.19 -28.36
N SER A 74 3.47 -6.99 -28.95
CA SER A 74 4.80 -6.43 -29.17
C SER A 74 5.46 -6.01 -27.85
N GLU A 75 6.77 -5.78 -27.87
CA GLU A 75 7.50 -5.25 -26.70
C GLU A 75 6.93 -3.89 -26.27
N GLN A 76 6.61 -3.00 -27.22
CA GLN A 76 6.00 -1.70 -26.93
C GLN A 76 4.62 -1.84 -26.27
N ASP A 77 3.80 -2.78 -26.73
CA ASP A 77 2.48 -3.01 -26.14
C ASP A 77 2.60 -3.59 -24.73
N MET A 78 3.57 -4.48 -24.50
CA MET A 78 3.88 -5.01 -23.17
C MET A 78 4.30 -3.90 -22.19
N ILE A 79 5.15 -2.98 -22.64
CA ILE A 79 5.54 -1.80 -21.86
C ILE A 79 4.30 -0.94 -21.54
N ALA A 80 3.46 -0.66 -22.54
CA ALA A 80 2.25 0.14 -22.34
C ALA A 80 1.28 -0.50 -21.33
N MET A 81 1.10 -1.83 -21.40
CA MET A 81 0.30 -2.57 -20.41
C MET A 81 0.92 -2.48 -19.01
N ALA A 82 2.23 -2.68 -18.90
CA ALA A 82 2.96 -2.57 -17.63
C ALA A 82 2.81 -1.18 -17.01
N GLU A 83 2.87 -0.11 -17.81
CA GLU A 83 2.67 1.27 -17.36
C GLU A 83 1.26 1.51 -16.82
N LEU A 84 0.23 0.96 -17.46
CA LEU A 84 -1.16 1.08 -16.99
C LEU A 84 -1.36 0.36 -15.65
N ILE A 85 -0.83 -0.85 -15.50
CA ILE A 85 -0.89 -1.61 -14.26
C ILE A 85 -0.07 -0.89 -13.17
N GLN A 86 1.14 -0.43 -13.49
CA GLN A 86 2.00 0.31 -12.55
C GLN A 86 1.34 1.59 -12.07
N LYS A 87 0.66 2.32 -12.96
CA LYS A 87 -0.11 3.52 -12.61
C LYS A 87 -1.18 3.22 -11.55
N GLY A 88 -1.89 2.10 -11.72
CA GLY A 88 -2.85 1.62 -10.73
C GLY A 88 -2.20 1.26 -9.40
N ALA A 89 -1.18 0.40 -9.44
CA ALA A 89 -0.49 -0.09 -8.26
C ALA A 89 0.14 1.05 -7.44
N SER A 90 0.68 2.06 -8.11
CA SER A 90 1.29 3.23 -7.46
C SER A 90 0.25 4.14 -6.80
N ALA A 91 -1.00 4.13 -7.26
CA ALA A 91 -2.10 4.91 -6.69
C ALA A 91 -2.76 4.22 -5.48
N ALA A 92 -2.66 2.89 -5.37
CA ALA A 92 -3.24 2.08 -4.30
C ALA A 92 -2.92 2.62 -2.90
N ARG A 93 -1.63 2.71 -2.55
CA ARG A 93 -1.19 3.12 -1.21
C ARG A 93 -1.59 4.56 -0.84
N PRO A 94 -1.38 5.58 -1.70
CA PRO A 94 -1.90 6.92 -1.43
C PRO A 94 -3.40 6.94 -1.15
N ASP A 95 -4.19 6.18 -1.90
CA ASP A 95 -5.64 6.13 -1.73
C ASP A 95 -6.05 5.45 -0.41
N ASP A 96 -5.39 4.35 -0.04
CA ASP A 96 -5.59 3.67 1.25
C ASP A 96 -5.25 4.59 2.42
N THR A 97 -4.11 5.28 2.37
CA THR A 97 -3.74 6.22 3.44
C THR A 97 -4.70 7.42 3.51
N LYS A 98 -5.22 7.88 2.38
CA LYS A 98 -6.20 8.97 2.32
C LYS A 98 -7.54 8.56 2.91
N SER A 99 -8.05 7.37 2.56
CA SER A 99 -9.32 6.85 3.08
C SER A 99 -9.23 6.57 4.59
N MET A 100 -8.13 5.96 5.04
CA MET A 100 -7.88 5.67 6.44
C MET A 100 -7.77 6.94 7.29
N LYS A 101 -7.10 7.99 6.79
CA LYS A 101 -7.00 9.29 7.50
C LYS A 101 -8.38 9.88 7.81
N ALA A 102 -9.33 9.78 6.89
CA ALA A 102 -10.68 10.27 7.10
C ALA A 102 -11.46 9.38 8.07
N ALA A 103 -11.41 8.06 7.87
CA ALA A 103 -12.09 7.08 8.70
C ALA A 103 -11.67 7.16 10.18
N ILE A 104 -10.38 7.36 10.45
CA ILE A 104 -9.87 7.53 11.83
C ILE A 104 -10.49 8.77 12.49
N ILE A 105 -10.58 9.89 11.78
CA ILE A 105 -11.19 11.11 12.34
C ILE A 105 -12.67 10.88 12.63
N ASP A 106 -13.40 10.25 11.73
CA ASP A 106 -14.81 9.92 11.94
C ASP A 106 -15.00 8.98 13.14
N TRP A 107 -14.08 8.03 13.33
CA TRP A 107 -14.12 7.07 14.42
C TRP A 107 -13.83 7.69 15.79
N ILE A 108 -12.85 8.58 15.90
CA ILE A 108 -12.49 9.22 17.17
C ILE A 108 -13.38 10.42 17.52
N THR A 109 -14.15 10.94 16.56
CA THR A 109 -15.07 12.06 16.79
C THR A 109 -16.35 11.56 17.45
N PRO A 110 -16.70 12.03 18.68
CA PRO A 110 -17.94 11.61 19.32
C PRO A 110 -19.18 12.01 18.50
N LYS A 111 -20.21 11.17 18.49
CA LYS A 111 -21.44 11.41 17.72
C LYS A 111 -22.06 12.76 18.08
N GLY A 112 -22.31 13.59 17.07
CA GLY A 112 -22.91 14.92 17.25
C GLY A 112 -21.97 15.98 17.85
N GLN A 113 -20.68 15.67 18.00
CA GLN A 113 -19.66 16.60 18.49
C GLN A 113 -18.56 16.82 17.45
N ALA A 114 -17.65 17.74 17.73
CA ALA A 114 -16.43 17.96 16.96
C ALA A 114 -15.22 17.81 17.87
N LEU A 115 -14.09 17.39 17.30
CA LEU A 115 -12.81 17.45 17.98
C LEU A 115 -12.41 18.91 18.21
N ILE A 116 -11.75 19.19 19.34
CA ILE A 116 -11.32 20.53 19.71
C ILE A 116 -9.81 20.51 19.96
N PRO A 117 -9.01 21.25 19.18
CA PRO A 117 -9.39 21.99 17.97
C PRO A 117 -9.85 21.06 16.83
N HIS A 118 -10.65 21.57 15.89
CA HIS A 118 -11.15 20.76 14.77
C HIS A 118 -10.00 20.17 13.94
N ILE A 119 -10.04 18.86 13.71
CA ILE A 119 -9.09 18.15 12.85
C ILE A 119 -9.74 17.88 11.49
N PRO A 120 -9.22 18.45 10.39
CA PRO A 120 -9.72 18.13 9.05
C PRO A 120 -9.47 16.66 8.68
N ARG A 121 -10.45 16.01 8.07
CA ARG A 121 -10.40 14.59 7.65
C ARG A 121 -9.22 14.28 6.71
N ASN A 122 -8.80 15.23 5.89
CA ASN A 122 -7.77 15.10 4.85
C ASN A 122 -6.43 15.79 5.18
N ALA A 123 -6.25 16.33 6.39
CA ALA A 123 -5.02 17.02 6.78
C ALA A 123 -4.31 16.29 7.93
N GLU A 124 -2.98 16.21 7.88
CA GLU A 124 -2.16 15.67 8.96
C GLU A 124 -1.94 16.69 10.08
N MET A 125 -2.00 17.98 9.73
CA MET A 125 -1.82 19.08 10.66
C MET A 125 -2.90 19.07 11.75
N GLY A 126 -2.49 19.26 13.00
CA GLY A 126 -3.39 19.22 14.16
C GLY A 126 -3.66 17.81 14.70
N ARG A 127 -2.97 16.77 14.22
CA ARG A 127 -3.00 15.41 14.77
C ARG A 127 -1.79 15.12 15.67
N GLY A 128 -1.74 13.91 16.23
CA GLY A 128 -0.60 13.42 17.02
C GLY A 128 -0.59 13.93 18.46
N PHE A 129 0.60 14.06 19.05
CA PHE A 129 0.76 14.50 20.45
C PHE A 129 0.43 15.98 20.69
N HIS A 130 0.23 16.77 19.64
CA HIS A 130 -0.14 18.19 19.75
C HIS A 130 -1.64 18.43 19.91
N HIS A 131 -2.46 17.38 19.86
CA HIS A 131 -3.90 17.46 20.06
C HIS A 131 -4.31 16.52 21.19
N GLU A 132 -5.21 16.96 22.07
CA GLU A 132 -5.55 16.24 23.30
C GLU A 132 -6.16 14.86 23.03
N CYS A 133 -7.16 14.77 22.13
CA CYS A 133 -7.78 13.49 21.76
C CYS A 133 -6.77 12.50 21.12
N THR A 134 -6.10 12.87 20.03
CA THR A 134 -5.16 11.97 19.35
C THR A 134 -3.93 11.67 20.18
N GLY A 135 -3.44 12.62 20.97
CA GLY A 135 -2.30 12.42 21.86
C GLY A 135 -2.60 11.41 22.96
N ALA A 136 -3.81 11.45 23.53
CA ALA A 136 -4.26 10.45 24.50
C ALA A 136 -4.30 9.04 23.90
N LEU A 137 -4.83 8.89 22.68
CA LEU A 137 -4.92 7.60 21.99
C LEU A 137 -3.55 7.04 21.57
N LEU A 138 -2.59 7.91 21.27
CA LEU A 138 -1.22 7.53 20.90
C LEU A 138 -0.29 7.41 22.11
N CYS A 139 -0.76 7.73 23.31
CA CYS A 139 0.07 7.70 24.51
C CYS A 139 0.56 6.26 24.75
N PRO A 140 1.88 6.05 24.87
CA PRO A 140 2.41 4.70 25.03
C PRO A 140 1.96 4.03 26.32
N ALA A 141 1.80 2.71 26.29
CA ALA A 141 1.48 1.92 27.47
C ALA A 141 2.54 2.14 28.56
N GLY A 142 2.09 2.28 29.81
CA GLY A 142 2.96 2.60 30.96
C GLY A 142 3.17 4.10 31.20
N TYR A 143 2.63 4.96 30.35
CA TYR A 143 2.60 6.40 30.56
C TYR A 143 1.17 6.90 30.69
N GLU A 144 0.97 7.91 31.53
CA GLU A 144 -0.31 8.58 31.66
C GLU A 144 -0.33 9.85 30.83
N TRP A 145 -1.26 9.94 29.86
CA TRP A 145 -1.41 11.15 29.06
C TRP A 145 -1.74 12.38 29.92
N ALA A 146 -2.47 12.22 31.03
CA ALA A 146 -2.79 13.32 31.93
C ALA A 146 -1.56 14.00 32.55
N ASN A 147 -0.41 13.31 32.60
CA ASN A 147 0.83 13.86 33.12
C ASN A 147 1.45 14.88 32.14
N SER A 148 1.55 16.14 32.56
CA SER A 148 2.10 17.25 31.77
C SER A 148 3.55 17.02 31.32
N GLU A 149 4.36 16.34 32.14
CA GLU A 149 5.74 16.00 31.79
C GLU A 149 5.78 14.95 30.67
N THR A 150 4.92 13.93 30.75
CA THR A 150 4.73 12.94 29.68
C THR A 150 4.32 13.63 28.37
N LYS A 151 3.31 14.51 28.40
CA LYS A 151 2.89 15.28 27.22
C LYS A 151 4.04 16.08 26.63
N ALA A 152 4.80 16.80 27.46
CA ALA A 152 5.92 17.62 27.01
C ALA A 152 7.03 16.78 26.37
N LYS A 153 7.39 15.64 26.97
CA LYS A 153 8.41 14.74 26.42
C LYS A 153 7.96 14.09 25.10
N LEU A 154 6.70 13.70 24.98
CA LEU A 154 6.13 13.16 23.73
C LEU A 154 6.06 14.23 22.63
N ARG A 155 5.58 15.43 22.93
CA ARG A 155 5.52 16.56 21.97
C ARG A 155 6.90 16.98 21.47
N SER A 156 7.91 16.92 22.33
CA SER A 156 9.29 17.28 21.99
C SER A 156 10.11 16.12 21.40
N GLY A 157 9.54 14.92 21.27
CA GLY A 157 10.25 13.72 20.78
C GLY A 157 11.35 13.20 21.72
N ARG A 158 11.41 13.68 22.97
CA ARG A 158 12.37 13.25 23.99
C ARG A 158 11.99 11.92 24.64
N LEU A 159 10.70 11.59 24.61
CA LEU A 159 10.23 10.24 24.96
C LEU A 159 10.13 9.45 23.65
N GLN A 160 11.17 8.66 23.38
CA GLN A 160 11.11 7.67 22.31
C GLN A 160 10.61 6.36 22.91
N VAL A 161 9.55 5.83 22.32
CA VAL A 161 9.07 4.49 22.62
C VAL A 161 9.54 3.62 21.48
N ALA A 162 10.27 2.56 21.81
CA ALA A 162 10.63 1.55 20.83
C ALA A 162 9.33 0.99 20.24
N GLY A 163 9.17 1.15 18.94
CA GLY A 163 8.07 0.55 18.17
C GLY A 163 8.38 -0.90 17.81
#